data_AF-A0A1Y1KSA1-F1
#
_entry.id   AF-A0A1Y1KSA1-F1
#
_cell.length_a   1.000
_cell.length_b   1.000
_cell.length_c   1.000
_cell.angle_alpha   90.00
_cell.angle_beta   90.00
_cell.angle_gamma   90.00
#
_symmetry.space_group_name_H-M   'P 1'
#
loop_
_entity.id
_entity.type
_entity.pdbx_description
1 polymer ?
#
loop_
_entity_poly.entity_id
_entity_poly.type
_entity_poly.pdbx_seq_one_letter_code
_entity_poly.pdbx_strand_id
1 'polypeptide(L)'
;LSSKTVTEVLMLEMKMSPNAKTYLISGYPRNMRDVVEYTEKIEIINGAVLISWRQKVLERQIDYGAKLGQVVLSLARMELNNFFKNVMPVADYFDQSSMLVTINGERHPGDVYKDFKAAIMKILGTQDNPPVFSNGHIPEVPADVTTELPLMAAPVPEPPRPSTQVISVNTKPTNMYNSPLKQGWPPVLWVIGGPGSNKAVLCDDVARETGWAHVSTGRLLRAAAEAADQR
;
A
#
# COMPACT_ATOMS: atom_id res chain seq x y z
N LEU A 1 5.12 16.64 18.78
CA LEU A 1 4.52 17.56 17.77
C LEU A 1 3.02 17.33 17.70
N SER A 2 2.24 18.41 17.81
CA SER A 2 0.77 18.37 17.74
C SER A 2 0.31 17.92 16.36
N SER A 3 -0.90 17.34 16.28
CA SER A 3 -1.55 16.97 15.02
C SER A 3 -1.66 18.17 14.07
N LYS A 4 -1.97 19.35 14.63
CA LYS A 4 -2.03 20.63 13.93
C LYS A 4 -0.75 20.96 13.17
N THR A 5 0.40 20.94 13.87
CA THR A 5 1.69 21.27 13.27
C THR A 5 2.12 20.26 12.21
N VAL A 6 1.89 18.96 12.46
CA VAL A 6 2.24 17.93 11.48
C VAL A 6 1.42 18.08 10.20
N THR A 7 0.13 18.38 10.32
CA THR A 7 -0.76 18.61 9.18
C THR A 7 -0.36 19.86 8.38
N GLU A 8 0.08 20.92 9.05
CA GLU A 8 0.59 22.14 8.38
C GLU A 8 1.88 21.88 7.62
N VAL A 9 2.84 21.17 8.23
CA VAL A 9 4.09 20.77 7.56
C VAL A 9 3.79 19.88 6.35
N LEU A 10 2.86 18.94 6.48
CA LEU A 10 2.43 18.08 5.39
C LEU A 10 1.80 18.88 4.23
N MET A 11 0.92 19.83 4.55
CA MET A 11 0.33 20.72 3.55
C MET A 11 1.38 21.54 2.81
N LEU A 12 2.40 22.05 3.52
CA LEU A 12 3.48 22.82 2.92
C LEU A 12 4.32 21.97 1.96
N GLU A 13 4.68 20.76 2.39
CA GLU A 13 5.46 19.83 1.57
C GLU A 13 4.74 19.47 0.25
N MET A 14 3.43 19.24 0.34
CA MET A 14 2.61 19.00 -0.84
C MET A 14 2.61 20.22 -1.77
N LYS A 15 2.47 21.44 -1.23
CA LYS A 15 2.52 22.68 -2.03
C LYS A 15 3.89 22.93 -2.68
N MET A 16 4.98 22.43 -2.07
CA MET A 16 6.33 22.53 -2.64
C MET A 16 6.58 21.58 -3.81
N SER A 17 5.68 20.59 -4.02
CA SER A 17 5.78 19.61 -5.10
C SER A 17 4.61 19.71 -6.08
N PRO A 18 4.33 20.90 -6.68
CA PRO A 18 3.10 21.14 -7.45
C PRO A 18 2.97 20.28 -8.71
N ASN A 19 4.10 19.75 -9.22
CA ASN A 19 4.14 18.91 -10.43
C ASN A 19 3.87 17.42 -10.15
N ALA A 20 3.64 17.04 -8.89
CA ALA A 20 3.39 15.65 -8.53
C ALA A 20 2.06 15.18 -9.13
N LYS A 21 2.05 14.04 -9.82
CA LYS A 21 0.80 13.45 -10.33
C LYS A 21 -0.08 12.89 -9.21
N THR A 22 0.52 12.50 -8.09
CA THR A 22 -0.14 11.90 -6.91
C THR A 22 0.78 12.05 -5.71
N TYR A 23 0.22 12.26 -4.52
CA TYR A 23 0.95 12.27 -3.25
C TYR A 23 0.78 10.95 -2.50
N LEU A 24 1.90 10.29 -2.20
CA LEU A 24 1.97 9.15 -1.29
C LEU A 24 2.48 9.63 0.06
N ILE A 25 1.65 9.52 1.10
CA ILE A 25 1.99 10.00 2.43
C ILE A 25 2.26 8.81 3.34
N SER A 26 3.49 8.69 3.84
CA SER A 26 3.89 7.60 4.75
C SER A 26 4.20 8.11 6.16
N GLY A 27 3.84 7.32 7.17
CA GLY A 27 4.05 7.68 8.58
C GLY A 27 3.03 8.67 9.14
N TYR A 28 1.95 8.90 8.41
CA TYR A 28 0.77 9.67 8.80
C TYR A 28 -0.47 8.98 8.21
N PRO A 29 -1.63 9.00 8.89
CA PRO A 29 -1.87 9.52 10.23
C PRO A 29 -1.26 8.64 11.34
N ARG A 30 -0.94 9.22 12.49
CA ARG A 30 -0.39 8.48 13.65
C ARG A 30 -1.46 8.10 14.68
N ASN A 31 -2.65 8.69 14.58
CA ASN A 31 -3.81 8.47 15.43
C ASN A 31 -5.06 9.12 14.79
N MET A 32 -6.24 8.89 15.36
CA MET A 32 -7.50 9.48 14.87
C MET A 32 -7.56 11.02 14.94
N ARG A 33 -6.82 11.67 15.84
CA ARG A 33 -6.77 13.15 15.90
C ARG A 33 -6.09 13.73 14.67
N ASP A 34 -5.06 13.05 14.16
CA ASP A 34 -4.42 13.41 12.89
C ASP A 34 -5.44 13.34 11.74
N VAL A 35 -6.31 12.32 11.71
CA VAL A 35 -7.37 12.19 10.68
C VAL A 35 -8.35 13.36 10.73
N VAL A 36 -8.83 13.71 11.93
CA VAL A 36 -9.77 14.83 12.12
C VAL A 36 -9.13 16.15 11.68
N GLU A 37 -7.94 16.45 12.15
CA GLU A 37 -7.21 17.68 11.80
C GLU A 37 -6.91 17.77 10.29
N TYR A 38 -6.55 16.65 9.65
CA TYR A 38 -6.35 16.61 8.20
C TYR A 38 -7.65 16.92 7.45
N THR A 39 -8.73 16.30 7.88
CA THR A 39 -10.05 16.44 7.25
C THR A 39 -10.56 17.85 7.38
N GLU A 40 -10.29 18.57 8.47
CA GLU A 40 -10.68 19.98 8.62
C GLU A 40 -9.88 20.96 7.75
N LYS A 41 -8.62 20.62 7.39
CA LYS A 41 -7.70 21.54 6.70
C LYS A 41 -7.54 21.29 5.21
N ILE A 42 -7.31 20.03 4.85
CA ILE A 42 -6.93 19.64 3.49
C ILE A 42 -8.15 19.05 2.77
N GLU A 43 -9.03 18.32 3.46
CA GLU A 43 -10.29 17.73 2.97
C GLU A 43 -10.16 16.72 1.81
N ILE A 44 -8.95 16.48 1.29
CA ILE A 44 -8.71 15.62 0.12
C ILE A 44 -8.01 14.34 0.55
N ILE A 45 -8.74 13.23 0.49
CA ILE A 45 -8.23 11.88 0.71
C ILE A 45 -8.85 10.96 -0.33
N ASN A 46 -8.06 10.27 -1.14
CA ASN A 46 -8.55 9.34 -2.15
C ASN A 46 -8.58 7.89 -1.63
N GLY A 47 -7.71 7.56 -0.69
CA GLY A 47 -7.71 6.26 -0.04
C GLY A 47 -6.46 6.01 0.78
N ALA A 48 -6.43 4.84 1.41
CA ALA A 48 -5.31 4.36 2.18
C ALA A 48 -4.91 2.95 1.70
N VAL A 49 -3.61 2.68 1.72
CA VAL A 49 -3.04 1.35 1.49
C VAL A 49 -2.43 0.86 2.80
N LEU A 50 -2.90 -0.29 3.29
CA LEU A 50 -2.33 -0.96 4.45
C LEU A 50 -1.38 -2.08 4.01
N ILE A 51 -0.12 -1.96 4.39
CA ILE A 51 0.86 -3.04 4.29
C ILE A 51 0.70 -3.91 5.55
N SER A 52 -0.10 -4.96 5.43
CA SER A 52 -0.47 -5.81 6.54
C SER A 52 0.62 -6.83 6.86
N TRP A 53 0.94 -6.92 8.14
CA TRP A 53 1.86 -7.89 8.71
C TRP A 53 1.25 -8.43 9.99
N ARG A 54 1.41 -9.73 10.26
CA ARG A 54 1.09 -10.27 11.58
C ARG A 54 2.04 -9.68 12.61
N GLN A 55 1.49 -9.23 13.74
CA GLN A 55 2.25 -8.64 14.84
C GLN A 55 3.45 -9.52 15.25
N LYS A 56 3.23 -10.84 15.42
CA LYS A 56 4.29 -11.80 15.78
C LYS A 56 5.45 -11.84 14.79
N VAL A 57 5.20 -11.54 13.51
CA VAL A 57 6.24 -11.53 12.47
C VAL A 57 7.07 -10.25 12.57
N LEU A 58 6.41 -9.09 12.74
CA LEU A 58 7.11 -7.83 12.99
C LEU A 58 7.95 -7.86 14.27
N GLU A 59 7.43 -8.46 15.35
CA GLU A 59 8.17 -8.65 16.60
C GLU A 59 9.46 -9.43 16.38
N ARG A 60 9.39 -10.57 15.65
CA ARG A 60 10.57 -11.37 15.32
C ARG A 60 11.58 -10.61 14.46
N GLN A 61 11.10 -9.81 13.49
CA GLN A 61 11.98 -9.00 12.65
C GLN A 61 12.70 -7.91 13.47
N ILE A 62 11.98 -7.26 14.38
CA ILE A 62 12.56 -6.28 15.30
C ILE A 62 13.60 -6.95 16.20
N ASP A 63 13.29 -8.12 16.76
CA ASP A 63 14.24 -8.88 17.59
C ASP A 63 15.50 -9.27 16.81
N TYR A 64 15.35 -9.70 15.56
CA TYR A 64 16.47 -10.03 14.69
C TYR A 64 17.32 -8.80 14.35
N GLY A 65 16.68 -7.69 13.96
CA GLY A 65 17.37 -6.42 13.67
C GLY A 65 18.10 -5.84 14.87
N ALA A 66 17.54 -6.00 16.08
CA ALA A 66 18.20 -5.61 17.32
C ALA A 66 19.44 -6.45 17.63
N LYS A 67 19.40 -7.77 17.38
CA LYS A 67 20.58 -8.64 17.51
C LYS A 67 21.71 -8.26 16.55
N LEU A 68 21.37 -7.74 15.38
CA LEU A 68 22.33 -7.22 14.40
C LEU A 68 22.84 -5.80 14.72
N GLY A 69 22.37 -5.18 15.81
CA GLY A 69 22.73 -3.81 16.18
C GLY A 69 22.12 -2.72 15.29
N GLN A 70 21.19 -3.07 14.40
CA GLN A 70 20.56 -2.13 13.46
C GLN A 70 19.40 -1.36 14.08
N VAL A 71 18.85 -1.85 15.20
CA VAL A 71 17.61 -1.34 15.78
C VAL A 71 17.72 -1.30 17.30
N VAL A 72 17.30 -0.19 17.91
CA VAL A 72 17.13 -0.11 19.36
C VAL A 72 15.84 -0.83 19.75
N LEU A 73 15.98 -2.01 20.37
CA LEU A 73 14.86 -2.93 20.63
C LEU A 73 13.70 -2.29 21.40
N SER A 74 14.01 -1.56 22.47
CA SER A 74 13.01 -0.91 23.32
C SER A 74 12.17 0.11 22.54
N LEU A 75 12.84 0.93 21.71
CA LEU A 75 12.19 1.92 20.87
C LEU A 75 11.30 1.24 19.81
N ALA A 76 11.82 0.25 19.10
CA ALA A 76 11.06 -0.45 18.06
C ALA A 76 9.83 -1.19 18.62
N ARG A 77 9.94 -1.79 19.81
CA ARG A 77 8.78 -2.38 20.51
C ARG A 77 7.76 -1.33 20.93
N MET A 78 8.21 -0.18 21.43
CA MET A 78 7.33 0.95 21.75
C MET A 78 6.59 1.45 20.50
N GLU A 79 7.29 1.59 19.37
CA GLU A 79 6.70 1.97 18.09
C GLU A 79 5.68 0.94 17.60
N LEU A 80 5.98 -0.35 17.72
CA LEU A 80 5.07 -1.43 17.32
C LEU A 80 3.79 -1.41 18.16
N ASN A 81 3.92 -1.27 19.48
CA ASN A 81 2.77 -1.15 20.37
C ASN A 81 1.94 0.11 20.04
N ASN A 82 2.60 1.24 19.80
CA ASN A 82 1.93 2.47 19.40
C ASN A 82 1.21 2.32 18.05
N PHE A 83 1.78 1.58 17.10
CA PHE A 83 1.17 1.28 15.81
C PHE A 83 -0.16 0.53 15.99
N PHE A 84 -0.18 -0.60 16.71
CA PHE A 84 -1.42 -1.35 16.91
C PHE A 84 -2.43 -0.61 17.78
N LYS A 85 -1.97 0.17 18.77
CA LYS A 85 -2.87 0.91 19.67
C LYS A 85 -3.51 2.12 19.03
N ASN A 86 -2.76 2.88 18.23
CA ASN A 86 -3.18 4.21 17.77
C ASN A 86 -3.33 4.32 16.24
N VAL A 87 -2.54 3.56 15.47
CA VAL A 87 -2.55 3.65 14.00
C VAL A 87 -3.51 2.63 13.37
N MET A 88 -3.59 1.40 13.89
CA MET A 88 -4.53 0.41 13.36
C MET A 88 -6.01 0.85 13.41
N PRO A 89 -6.50 1.53 14.47
CA PRO A 89 -7.85 2.07 14.46
C PRO A 89 -8.13 3.06 13.32
N VAL A 90 -7.09 3.74 12.81
CA VAL A 90 -7.20 4.59 11.62
C VAL A 90 -7.43 3.73 10.39
N ALA A 91 -6.69 2.63 10.22
CA ALA A 91 -6.91 1.71 9.11
C ALA A 91 -8.34 1.13 9.16
N ASP A 92 -8.81 0.72 10.34
CA ASP A 92 -10.17 0.20 10.53
C ASP A 92 -11.24 1.23 10.14
N TYR A 93 -11.02 2.51 10.44
CA TYR A 93 -11.89 3.61 10.02
C TYR A 93 -11.97 3.71 8.48
N PHE A 94 -10.84 3.61 7.76
CA PHE A 94 -10.82 3.62 6.29
C PHE A 94 -11.39 2.36 5.66
N ASP A 95 -11.26 1.21 6.33
CA ASP A 95 -11.86 -0.04 5.88
C ASP A 95 -13.39 0.05 5.92
N GLN A 96 -13.95 0.53 7.03
CA GLN A 96 -15.39 0.76 7.18
C GLN A 96 -15.95 1.77 6.18
N SER A 97 -15.13 2.74 5.75
CA SER A 97 -15.50 3.73 4.74
C SER A 97 -15.17 3.30 3.29
N SER A 98 -14.78 2.03 3.08
CA SER A 98 -14.47 1.46 1.74
C SER A 98 -13.34 2.20 1.01
N MET A 99 -12.42 2.81 1.76
CA MET A 99 -11.29 3.58 1.26
C MET A 99 -9.94 2.92 1.53
N LEU A 100 -9.93 1.73 2.15
CA LEU A 100 -8.72 0.97 2.45
C LEU A 100 -8.49 -0.15 1.42
N VAL A 101 -7.27 -0.26 0.92
CA VAL A 101 -6.78 -1.46 0.23
C VAL A 101 -5.68 -2.11 1.06
N THR A 102 -5.86 -3.37 1.41
CA THR A 102 -4.87 -4.12 2.20
C THR A 102 -4.01 -5.01 1.31
N ILE A 103 -2.70 -4.95 1.49
CA ILE A 103 -1.73 -5.85 0.85
C ILE A 103 -1.01 -6.70 1.89
N ASN A 104 -0.69 -7.94 1.55
CA ASN A 104 0.10 -8.82 2.43
C ASN A 104 1.59 -8.47 2.30
N GLY A 105 2.17 -7.92 3.37
CA GLY A 105 3.58 -7.55 3.43
C GLY A 105 4.54 -8.70 3.72
N GLU A 106 4.05 -9.85 4.20
CA GLU A 106 4.89 -11.02 4.54
C GLU A 106 5.42 -11.77 3.31
N ARG A 107 5.05 -11.33 2.09
CA ARG A 107 5.48 -11.97 0.84
C ARG A 107 6.87 -11.49 0.43
N HIS A 108 7.38 -12.06 -0.66
CA HIS A 108 8.65 -11.64 -1.23
C HIS A 108 8.61 -10.14 -1.61
N PRO A 109 9.66 -9.33 -1.34
CA PRO A 109 9.63 -7.88 -1.56
C PRO A 109 9.21 -7.46 -2.97
N GLY A 110 9.62 -8.21 -3.99
CA GLY A 110 9.22 -7.95 -5.38
C GLY A 110 7.73 -8.14 -5.65
N ASP A 111 7.07 -9.07 -4.95
CA ASP A 111 5.62 -9.28 -5.09
C ASP A 111 4.84 -8.25 -4.28
N VAL A 112 5.35 -7.88 -3.09
CA VAL A 112 4.79 -6.79 -2.29
C VAL A 112 4.81 -5.48 -3.09
N TYR A 113 5.91 -5.20 -3.81
CA TYR A 113 6.01 -4.03 -4.67
C TYR A 113 4.95 -4.02 -5.79
N LYS A 114 4.79 -5.14 -6.50
CA LYS A 114 3.77 -5.27 -7.58
C LYS A 114 2.37 -5.04 -7.04
N ASP A 115 2.04 -5.67 -5.91
CA ASP A 115 0.74 -5.52 -5.26
C ASP A 115 0.51 -4.10 -4.75
N PHE A 116 1.55 -3.47 -4.17
CA PHE A 116 1.49 -2.09 -3.70
C PHE A 116 1.19 -1.12 -4.85
N LYS A 117 1.91 -1.25 -5.97
CA LYS A 117 1.67 -0.46 -7.18
C LYS A 117 0.25 -0.70 -7.73
N ALA A 118 -0.18 -1.96 -7.80
CA ALA A 118 -1.53 -2.31 -8.24
C ALA A 118 -2.62 -1.74 -7.31
N ALA A 119 -2.41 -1.76 -5.99
CA ALA A 119 -3.32 -1.19 -5.01
C ALA A 119 -3.50 0.32 -5.20
N ILE A 120 -2.41 1.05 -5.39
CA ILE A 120 -2.47 2.50 -5.63
C ILE A 120 -3.19 2.79 -6.95
N MET A 121 -2.84 2.08 -8.04
CA MET A 121 -3.50 2.25 -9.34
C MET A 121 -4.99 1.94 -9.28
N LYS A 122 -5.39 0.95 -8.48
CA LYS A 122 -6.79 0.61 -8.23
C LYS A 122 -7.54 1.75 -7.52
N ILE A 123 -6.93 2.34 -6.48
CA ILE A 123 -7.52 3.48 -5.75
C ILE A 123 -7.65 4.71 -6.65
N LEU A 124 -6.63 4.97 -7.48
CA LEU A 124 -6.61 6.09 -8.41
C LEU A 124 -7.63 5.96 -9.55
N GLY A 125 -8.18 4.76 -9.79
CA GLY A 125 -9.25 4.52 -10.75
C GLY A 125 -8.88 4.94 -12.18
N THR A 126 -8.18 4.06 -12.92
CA THR A 126 -8.12 4.14 -14.41
C THR A 126 -7.74 5.52 -14.98
N GLN A 127 -6.52 5.98 -14.73
CA GLN A 127 -5.86 7.04 -15.52
C GLN A 127 -4.41 6.60 -15.81
N ASP A 128 -4.26 5.66 -16.74
CA ASP A 128 -3.13 5.43 -17.65
C ASP A 128 -3.17 3.96 -18.11
N ASN A 129 -3.76 3.76 -19.29
CA ASN A 129 -3.66 2.61 -20.20
C ASN A 129 -3.37 1.22 -19.55
N PRO A 130 -4.36 0.32 -19.38
CA PRO A 130 -4.03 -1.10 -19.26
C PRO A 130 -3.27 -1.54 -20.52
N PRO A 131 -2.38 -2.55 -20.48
CA PRO A 131 -1.82 -3.10 -21.69
C PRO A 131 -2.98 -3.47 -22.61
N VAL A 132 -2.98 -2.87 -23.81
CA VAL A 132 -3.91 -3.21 -24.88
C VAL A 132 -3.72 -4.70 -25.15
N PHE A 133 -4.62 -5.52 -24.62
CA PHE A 133 -4.88 -6.80 -25.23
C PHE A 133 -5.58 -6.46 -26.54
N SER A 134 -4.82 -6.59 -27.62
CA SER A 134 -5.30 -6.50 -29.00
C SER A 134 -6.68 -7.13 -29.10
N ASN A 135 -7.64 -6.33 -29.58
CA ASN A 135 -8.97 -6.76 -29.98
C ASN A 135 -8.92 -8.18 -30.55
N GLY A 136 -9.66 -9.09 -29.92
CA GLY A 136 -9.63 -10.54 -30.14
C GLY A 136 -9.76 -10.97 -31.60
N HIS A 137 -8.65 -10.89 -32.33
CA HIS A 137 -8.46 -11.57 -33.59
C HIS A 137 -7.69 -12.84 -33.28
N ILE A 138 -8.40 -13.95 -33.33
CA ILE A 138 -7.83 -15.29 -33.27
C ILE A 138 -7.16 -15.51 -34.62
N PRO A 139 -5.83 -15.74 -34.72
CA PRO A 139 -5.28 -16.29 -35.95
C PRO A 139 -5.81 -17.73 -36.07
N GLU A 140 -6.51 -18.03 -37.15
CA GLU A 140 -6.96 -19.39 -37.46
C GLU A 140 -5.74 -20.31 -37.55
N VAL A 141 -5.75 -21.38 -36.75
CA VAL A 141 -4.76 -22.46 -36.86
C VAL A 141 -5.17 -23.32 -38.06
N PRO A 142 -4.27 -23.59 -39.04
CA PRO A 142 -4.60 -24.42 -40.19
C PRO A 142 -4.97 -25.84 -39.78
N ALA A 143 -6.10 -26.31 -40.26
CA ALA A 143 -6.56 -27.68 -40.11
C ALA A 143 -5.79 -28.59 -41.08
N ASP A 144 -4.58 -29.01 -40.70
CA ASP A 144 -4.03 -30.27 -41.19
C ASP A 144 -2.81 -30.67 -40.35
N VAL A 145 -2.92 -31.83 -39.68
CA VAL A 145 -1.95 -32.92 -39.60
C VAL A 145 -2.47 -33.89 -38.54
N THR A 146 -3.11 -34.95 -39.01
CA THR A 146 -3.37 -36.18 -38.29
C THR A 146 -2.05 -36.94 -38.10
N THR A 147 -1.71 -37.35 -36.88
CA THR A 147 -1.03 -38.64 -36.71
C THR A 147 -1.25 -39.25 -35.33
N GLU A 148 -1.42 -40.56 -35.36
CA GLU A 148 -2.10 -41.42 -34.40
C GLU A 148 -1.31 -41.70 -33.11
N LEU A 149 -2.06 -42.01 -32.04
CA LEU A 149 -1.56 -42.59 -30.78
C LEU A 149 -1.56 -44.12 -30.86
N PRO A 150 -0.53 -44.81 -30.34
CA PRO A 150 -0.70 -46.17 -29.82
C PRO A 150 -0.81 -46.25 -28.28
N LEU A 151 -2.01 -46.71 -27.90
CA LEU A 151 -2.52 -47.41 -26.71
C LEU A 151 -1.58 -47.94 -25.59
N MET A 152 -2.00 -47.59 -24.35
CA MET A 152 -2.17 -48.40 -23.12
C MET A 152 -1.00 -48.74 -22.17
N ALA A 153 -1.12 -48.21 -20.94
CA ALA A 153 -1.09 -49.00 -19.69
C ALA A 153 -1.90 -48.28 -18.58
N ALA A 154 -2.55 -49.07 -17.73
CA ALA A 154 -3.63 -48.72 -16.78
C ALA A 154 -3.15 -48.00 -15.48
N PRO A 155 -4.08 -47.53 -14.60
CA PRO A 155 -3.84 -46.44 -13.64
C PRO A 155 -3.34 -46.89 -12.26
N VAL A 156 -2.55 -46.03 -11.61
CA VAL A 156 -2.25 -46.09 -10.16
C VAL A 156 -3.20 -45.11 -9.44
N PRO A 157 -3.87 -45.48 -8.33
CA PRO A 157 -4.79 -44.59 -7.63
C PRO A 157 -4.02 -43.54 -6.82
N GLU A 158 -4.10 -42.26 -7.22
CA GLU A 158 -3.73 -41.12 -6.36
C GLU A 158 -4.82 -40.86 -5.31
N PRO A 159 -4.47 -40.56 -4.04
CA PRO A 159 -5.44 -40.17 -3.02
C PRO A 159 -6.08 -38.79 -3.35
N PRO A 160 -7.32 -38.54 -2.90
CA PRO A 160 -8.06 -37.34 -3.28
C PRO A 160 -7.39 -36.08 -2.70
N ARG A 161 -6.92 -35.19 -3.59
CA ARG A 161 -6.55 -33.82 -3.22
C ARG A 161 -7.84 -33.07 -2.87
N PRO A 162 -7.93 -32.39 -1.71
CA PRO A 162 -9.13 -31.62 -1.38
C PRO A 162 -9.33 -30.51 -2.41
N SER A 163 -10.50 -30.51 -3.06
CA SER A 163 -10.91 -29.47 -3.99
C SER A 163 -10.97 -28.14 -3.24
N THR A 164 -10.00 -27.26 -3.48
CA THR A 164 -10.14 -25.87 -3.07
C THR A 164 -11.06 -25.22 -4.09
N GLN A 165 -12.34 -25.12 -3.74
CA GLN A 165 -13.29 -24.35 -4.52
C GLN A 165 -12.82 -22.90 -4.55
N VAL A 166 -12.49 -22.40 -5.75
CA VAL A 166 -12.30 -20.97 -5.98
C VAL A 166 -13.67 -20.34 -5.81
N ILE A 167 -13.93 -19.74 -4.64
CA ILE A 167 -15.12 -18.93 -4.42
C ILE A 167 -14.97 -17.71 -5.34
N SER A 168 -15.73 -17.74 -6.44
CA SER A 168 -15.93 -16.60 -7.32
C SER A 168 -16.37 -15.41 -6.46
N VAL A 169 -15.51 -14.39 -6.33
CA VAL A 169 -15.87 -13.15 -5.63
C VAL A 169 -16.86 -12.42 -6.53
N ASN A 170 -18.13 -12.53 -6.14
CA ASN A 170 -19.26 -11.86 -6.76
C ASN A 170 -19.04 -10.34 -6.71
N THR A 171 -18.66 -9.74 -7.84
CA THR A 171 -18.50 -8.30 -8.01
C THR A 171 -19.86 -7.62 -7.93
N LYS A 172 -20.29 -7.30 -6.72
CA LYS A 172 -21.29 -6.24 -6.53
C LYS A 172 -20.64 -4.91 -6.93
N PRO A 173 -21.32 -4.03 -7.68
CA PRO A 173 -20.82 -2.69 -7.94
C PRO A 173 -20.81 -1.94 -6.61
N THR A 174 -19.67 -1.91 -5.93
CA THR A 174 -19.46 -1.09 -4.74
C THR A 174 -19.47 0.37 -5.18
N ASN A 175 -20.32 1.18 -4.56
CA ASN A 175 -20.28 2.64 -4.65
C ASN A 175 -18.83 3.10 -4.39
N MET A 176 -18.11 3.47 -5.45
CA MET A 176 -16.80 4.12 -5.33
C MET A 176 -17.03 5.44 -4.61
N TYR A 177 -16.41 5.61 -3.44
CA TYR A 177 -16.33 6.91 -2.79
C TYR A 177 -15.56 7.87 -3.71
N ASN A 178 -16.28 8.79 -4.35
CA ASN A 178 -15.68 9.89 -5.09
C ASN A 178 -15.30 10.97 -4.09
N SER A 179 -14.02 10.96 -3.68
CA SER A 179 -13.44 12.08 -2.93
C SER A 179 -13.68 13.39 -3.70
N PRO A 180 -14.10 14.48 -3.05
CA PRO A 180 -14.22 15.77 -3.73
C PRO A 180 -12.82 16.20 -4.19
N LEU A 181 -12.54 16.02 -5.48
CA LEU A 181 -11.36 16.59 -6.11
C LEU A 181 -11.47 18.11 -6.00
N LYS A 182 -10.79 18.72 -5.03
CA LYS A 182 -10.58 20.17 -5.02
C LYS A 182 -9.85 20.50 -6.31
N GLN A 183 -10.48 21.28 -7.21
CA GLN A 183 -9.89 21.57 -8.52
C GLN A 183 -8.44 22.06 -8.36
N GLY A 184 -7.51 21.35 -9.00
CA GLY A 184 -6.07 21.68 -9.01
C GLY A 184 -5.21 20.93 -7.99
N TRP A 185 -5.76 20.04 -7.14
CA TRP A 185 -4.95 19.21 -6.23
C TRP A 185 -4.80 17.78 -6.75
N PRO A 186 -3.56 17.25 -6.88
CA PRO A 186 -3.31 15.85 -7.15
C PRO A 186 -3.94 14.92 -6.10
N PRO A 187 -4.30 13.68 -6.48
CA PRO A 187 -4.80 12.68 -5.54
C PRO A 187 -3.85 12.44 -4.37
N VAL A 188 -4.41 12.17 -3.19
CA VAL A 188 -3.68 11.91 -1.96
C VAL A 188 -3.99 10.53 -1.43
N LEU A 189 -2.95 9.71 -1.28
CA LEU A 189 -3.05 8.37 -0.71
C LEU A 189 -2.18 8.23 0.53
N TRP A 190 -2.71 7.56 1.53
CA TRP A 190 -1.98 7.25 2.76
C TRP A 190 -1.41 5.84 2.72
N VAL A 191 -0.19 5.69 3.22
CA VAL A 191 0.50 4.40 3.28
C VAL A 191 0.71 4.03 4.74
N ILE A 192 -0.14 3.13 5.20
CA ILE A 192 -0.20 2.64 6.57
C ILE A 192 0.60 1.33 6.66
N GLY A 193 1.46 1.23 7.67
CA GLY A 193 2.23 0.02 7.91
C GLY A 193 3.08 0.12 9.16
N GLY A 194 3.25 -1.01 9.84
CA GLY A 194 4.01 -1.12 11.08
C GLY A 194 5.50 -0.75 10.92
N PRO A 195 6.24 -0.53 12.02
CA PRO A 195 7.69 -0.39 11.95
C PRO A 195 8.30 -1.66 11.33
N GLY A 196 9.32 -1.50 10.47
CA GLY A 196 9.94 -2.62 9.74
C GLY A 196 9.20 -3.08 8.47
N SER A 197 8.00 -2.56 8.17
CA SER A 197 7.24 -2.92 6.96
C SER A 197 7.81 -2.36 5.64
N ASN A 198 8.93 -1.63 5.68
CA ASN A 198 9.57 -1.00 4.52
C ASN A 198 8.69 -0.06 3.68
N LYS A 199 7.61 0.49 4.26
CA LYS A 199 6.70 1.44 3.60
C LYS A 199 7.40 2.61 2.89
N ALA A 200 8.43 3.18 3.51
CA ALA A 200 9.15 4.32 2.93
C ALA A 200 9.92 3.93 1.66
N VAL A 201 10.54 2.75 1.65
CA VAL A 201 11.27 2.21 0.49
C VAL A 201 10.29 1.94 -0.64
N LEU A 202 9.16 1.30 -0.36
CA LEU A 202 8.11 1.06 -1.36
C LEU A 202 7.59 2.36 -1.98
N CYS A 203 7.33 3.40 -1.17
CA CYS A 203 6.91 4.69 -1.69
C CYS A 203 8.01 5.37 -2.53
N ASP A 204 9.27 5.35 -2.08
CA ASP A 204 10.39 5.94 -2.81
C ASP A 204 10.61 5.25 -4.15
N ASP A 205 10.55 3.91 -4.19
CA ASP A 205 10.77 3.14 -5.41
C ASP A 205 9.66 3.41 -6.43
N VAL A 206 8.40 3.43 -6.00
CA VAL A 206 7.28 3.75 -6.90
C VAL A 206 7.37 5.21 -7.37
N ALA A 207 7.68 6.16 -6.50
CA ALA A 207 7.80 7.58 -6.83
C ALA A 207 8.82 7.85 -7.95
N ARG A 208 9.95 7.12 -7.96
CA ARG A 208 10.98 7.23 -9.00
C ARG A 208 10.50 6.82 -10.40
N GLU A 209 9.50 5.95 -10.50
CA GLU A 209 9.02 5.41 -11.77
C GLU A 209 7.77 6.11 -12.34
N THR A 210 6.95 6.74 -11.49
CA THR A 210 5.58 7.16 -11.87
C THR A 210 5.38 8.67 -11.92
N GLY A 211 6.34 9.47 -11.43
CA GLY A 211 6.15 10.91 -11.23
C GLY A 211 5.21 11.23 -10.04
N TRP A 212 5.03 10.27 -9.13
CA TRP A 212 4.37 10.50 -7.85
C TRP A 212 5.37 11.09 -6.85
N ALA A 213 4.87 11.87 -5.90
CA ALA A 213 5.69 12.41 -4.82
C ALA A 213 5.47 11.61 -3.55
N HIS A 214 6.56 11.16 -2.93
CA HIS A 214 6.52 10.54 -1.61
C HIS A 214 6.82 11.57 -0.53
N VAL A 215 5.85 11.78 0.36
CA VAL A 215 5.99 12.61 1.55
C VAL A 215 6.06 11.72 2.78
N SER A 216 7.25 11.64 3.40
CA SER A 216 7.46 10.86 4.61
C SER A 216 7.44 11.75 5.84
N THR A 217 6.39 11.67 6.66
CA THR A 217 6.31 12.40 7.92
C THR A 217 7.50 12.07 8.82
N GLY A 218 7.93 10.80 8.85
CA GLY A 218 9.10 10.39 9.63
C GLY A 218 10.42 11.05 9.17
N ARG A 219 10.58 11.40 7.89
CA ARG A 219 11.73 12.19 7.41
C ARG A 219 11.59 13.66 7.80
N LEU A 220 10.42 14.25 7.56
CA LEU A 220 10.13 15.66 7.89
C LEU A 220 10.35 15.95 9.38
N LEU A 221 9.89 15.04 10.26
CA LEU A 221 10.05 15.20 11.70
C LEU A 221 11.50 15.07 12.17
N ARG A 222 12.28 14.17 11.56
CA ARG A 222 13.71 14.01 11.90
C ARG A 222 14.52 15.20 11.42
N ALA A 223 14.30 15.67 10.20
CA ALA A 223 14.95 16.88 9.69
C ALA A 223 14.64 18.11 10.56
N ALA A 224 13.40 18.25 11.02
CA ALA A 224 13.02 19.33 11.94
C ALA A 224 13.69 19.20 13.32
N ALA A 225 13.91 17.98 13.81
CA ALA A 225 14.61 17.74 15.08
C ALA A 225 16.12 18.03 14.97
N GLU A 226 16.76 17.60 13.88
CA GLU A 226 18.19 17.88 13.62
C GLU A 226 18.46 19.37 13.44
N ALA A 227 17.57 20.10 12.74
CA ALA A 227 17.70 21.54 12.58
C ALA A 227 17.48 22.34 13.88
N ALA A 228 16.79 21.76 14.87
CA ALA A 228 16.60 22.36 16.18
C ALA A 228 17.81 22.15 17.10
N ASP A 229 18.55 21.06 16.94
CA ASP A 229 19.75 20.74 17.73
C ASP A 229 20.98 21.56 17.27
N GLN A 230 20.93 22.11 16.06
CA GLN A 230 21.98 22.98 15.49
C GLN A 230 21.79 24.48 15.78
N ARG A 231 20.75 24.86 16.54
CA ARG A 231 20.44 26.25 16.92
C ARG A 231 20.61 26.47 18.41
#